data_AF-A0A2D6X5D7-F1
#
_entry.id   AF-A0A2D6X5D7-F1
#
_cell.length_a   1.000
_cell.length_b   1.000
_cell.length_c   1.000
_cell.angle_alpha   90.00
_cell.angle_beta   90.00
_cell.angle_gamma   90.00
#
_symmetry.space_group_name_H-M   'P 1'
#
loop_
_entity.id
_entity.type
_entity.pdbx_description
1 polymer ?
#
loop_
_entity_poly.entity_id
_entity_poly.type
_entity_poly.pdbx_seq_one_letter_code
_entity_poly.pdbx_strand_id
1 'polypeptide(L)' 'MKQSWYTDRKQDKEQRKAEVMAYKNAFDDLTEVIKKNYVKKAAVRKYDTENWHIQQIAVNEYNAVIDDILNLIDLTKD' A
#
# COMPACT_ATOMS: atom_id res chain seq x y z
N MET A 1 10.30 -17.67 -31.21
CA MET A 1 9.17 -17.60 -30.26
C MET A 1 9.56 -16.67 -29.12
N LYS A 2 8.74 -15.68 -28.75
CA LYS A 2 9.01 -14.84 -27.57
C LYS A 2 8.75 -15.69 -26.33
N GLN A 3 9.78 -15.91 -25.53
CA GLN A 3 9.71 -16.66 -24.28
C GLN A 3 8.83 -15.84 -23.32
N SER A 4 7.57 -16.24 -23.14
CA SER A 4 6.71 -15.69 -22.09
C SER A 4 7.16 -16.33 -20.77
N TRP A 5 7.63 -15.52 -19.84
CA TRP A 5 8.20 -15.96 -18.55
C TRP A 5 7.20 -16.73 -17.64
N TYR A 6 5.95 -16.85 -18.08
CA TYR A 6 4.86 -17.47 -17.33
C TYR A 6 4.49 -18.90 -17.78
N THR A 7 5.07 -19.43 -18.87
CA THR A 7 4.53 -20.65 -19.51
C THR A 7 4.86 -21.99 -18.83
N ASP A 8 5.78 -22.03 -17.85
CA ASP A 8 6.23 -23.30 -17.23
C ASP A 8 5.88 -23.49 -15.73
N ARG A 9 5.04 -22.65 -15.12
CA ARG A 9 4.75 -22.74 -13.68
C ARG A 9 3.57 -23.66 -13.34
N LYS A 10 3.73 -24.95 -13.62
CA LYS A 10 3.00 -26.02 -12.89
C LYS A 10 3.63 -26.34 -11.53
N GLN A 11 4.64 -25.56 -11.09
CA GLN A 11 5.13 -25.65 -9.71
C GLN A 11 4.04 -25.20 -8.73
N ASP A 12 3.95 -25.98 -7.67
CA ASP A 12 2.85 -26.08 -6.73
C ASP A 12 2.30 -24.70 -6.30
N LYS A 13 0.98 -24.52 -6.40
CA LYS A 13 0.32 -23.28 -5.96
C LYS A 13 0.58 -23.04 -4.49
N GLU A 14 0.65 -24.12 -3.70
CA GLU A 14 0.88 -24.07 -2.26
C GLU A 14 2.32 -23.69 -1.92
N GLN A 15 3.31 -24.16 -2.69
CA GLN A 15 4.71 -23.73 -2.51
C GLN A 15 4.87 -22.23 -2.74
N ARG A 16 4.27 -21.68 -3.80
CA ARG A 16 4.31 -20.23 -4.06
C ARG A 16 3.63 -19.40 -2.97
N LYS A 17 2.49 -19.87 -2.45
CA LYS A 17 1.85 -19.22 -1.31
C LYS A 17 2.75 -19.22 -0.08
N ALA A 18 3.40 -20.35 0.21
CA ALA A 18 4.31 -20.46 1.34
C ALA A 18 5.52 -19.50 1.20
N GLU A 19 6.09 -19.40 0.00
CA GLU A 19 7.17 -18.45 -0.30
C GLU A 19 6.73 -16.99 -0.11
N VAL A 20 5.52 -16.63 -0.54
CA VAL A 20 4.98 -15.27 -0.34
C VAL A 20 4.71 -15.00 1.14
N MET A 21 4.11 -15.96 1.85
CA MET A 21 3.80 -15.82 3.28
C MET A 21 5.06 -15.77 4.15
N ALA A 22 6.20 -16.29 3.70
CA ALA A 22 7.47 -16.12 4.38
C ALA A 22 7.89 -14.65 4.52
N TYR A 23 7.43 -13.77 3.61
CA TYR A 23 7.68 -12.32 3.69
C TYR A 23 6.74 -11.58 4.64
N LYS A 24 5.75 -12.25 5.25
CA LYS A 24 4.76 -11.62 6.13
C LYS A 24 5.42 -10.77 7.22
N ASN A 25 6.42 -11.32 7.92
CA ASN A 25 7.10 -10.59 8.99
C ASN A 25 7.77 -9.30 8.48
N ALA A 26 8.37 -9.33 7.29
CA ALA A 26 8.99 -8.15 6.71
C ALA A 26 7.97 -7.07 6.32
N PHE A 27 6.80 -7.47 5.83
CA PHE A 27 5.71 -6.55 5.52
C PHE A 27 4.99 -6.01 6.76
N ASP A 28 4.90 -6.81 7.82
CA ASP A 28 4.41 -6.36 9.13
C ASP A 28 5.35 -5.28 9.71
N ASP A 29 6.67 -5.52 9.71
CA ASP A 29 7.67 -4.54 10.14
C ASP A 29 7.60 -3.25 9.29
N LEU A 30 7.47 -3.39 7.97
CA LEU A 30 7.31 -2.26 7.06
C LEU A 30 6.03 -1.47 7.35
N THR A 31 4.93 -2.15 7.68
CA THR A 31 3.67 -1.53 8.07
C THR A 31 3.83 -0.68 9.33
N GLU A 32 4.57 -1.17 10.34
CA GLU A 32 4.86 -0.39 11.53
C GLU A 32 5.69 0.86 11.24
N VAL A 33 6.74 0.72 10.41
CA VAL A 33 7.58 1.84 9.98
C VAL A 33 6.75 2.88 9.24
N ILE A 34 5.85 2.47 8.35
CA ILE A 34 4.98 3.39 7.61
C ILE A 34 4.05 4.13 8.57
N LYS A 35 3.35 3.40 9.46
CA LYS A 35 2.42 4.00 10.44
C LYS A 35 3.11 4.99 11.38
N LYS A 36 4.37 4.73 11.74
CA LYS A 36 5.16 5.61 12.60
C LYS A 36 5.61 6.89 11.90
N ASN A 37 6.01 6.81 10.63
CA ASN A 37 6.63 7.92 9.92
C ASN A 37 5.67 8.72 9.02
N TYR A 38 4.58 8.10 8.56
CA TYR A 38 3.63 8.68 7.62
C TYR A 38 2.23 8.71 8.24
N VAL A 39 2.03 9.68 9.14
CA VAL A 39 0.76 9.89 9.81
C VAL A 39 -0.22 10.58 8.85
N LYS A 40 -1.46 10.07 8.80
CA LYS A 40 -2.54 10.70 8.02
C LYS A 40 -2.74 12.15 8.45
N LYS A 41 -2.90 13.03 7.47
CA LYS A 41 -3.14 14.46 7.68
C LYS A 41 -4.61 14.70 7.99
N ALA A 42 -4.87 15.61 8.91
CA ALA A 42 -6.23 16.05 9.23
C ALA A 42 -6.82 16.88 8.09
N ALA A 43 -8.14 16.83 7.93
CA ALA A 43 -8.87 17.64 6.95
C ALA A 43 -8.66 19.15 7.20
N VAL A 44 -8.55 19.91 6.11
CA VAL A 44 -8.45 21.37 6.11
C VAL A 44 -9.83 21.94 6.44
N ARG A 45 -9.94 22.61 7.59
CA ARG A 45 -11.18 23.24 8.07
C ARG A 45 -11.16 24.77 8.03
N LYS A 46 -10.09 25.36 7.49
CA LYS A 46 -9.91 26.81 7.35
C LYS A 46 -10.43 27.29 6.00
N TYR A 47 -11.75 27.37 5.89
CA TYR A 47 -12.47 27.75 4.66
C TYR A 47 -12.32 29.23 4.28
N ASP A 48 -11.75 30.02 5.17
CA ASP A 48 -11.44 31.44 5.01
C ASP A 48 -10.17 31.69 4.18
N THR A 49 -9.29 30.70 4.03
CA THR A 49 -8.07 30.83 3.23
C THR A 49 -8.34 30.64 1.73
N GLU A 50 -7.75 31.51 0.91
CA GLU A 50 -7.72 31.32 -0.54
C GLU A 50 -7.01 29.98 -0.84
N ASN A 51 -7.61 29.18 -1.71
CA ASN A 51 -7.15 27.81 -2.05
C ASN A 51 -7.36 26.70 -0.99
N TRP A 52 -8.22 26.89 0.02
CA TRP A 52 -8.54 25.83 0.99
C TRP A 52 -8.94 24.49 0.34
N HIS A 53 -9.63 24.55 -0.80
CA HIS A 53 -10.09 23.40 -1.57
C HIS A 53 -8.92 22.62 -2.20
N ILE A 54 -7.91 23.33 -2.73
CA ILE A 54 -6.68 22.72 -3.26
C ILE A 54 -5.91 22.03 -2.13
N GLN A 55 -5.81 22.69 -0.97
CA GLN A 55 -5.15 22.11 0.20
C GLN A 55 -5.89 20.85 0.70
N GLN A 56 -7.23 20.88 0.69
CA GLN A 56 -8.04 19.72 1.05
C GLN A 56 -7.84 18.55 0.07
N ILE A 57 -7.78 18.82 -1.23
CA ILE A 57 -7.50 17.78 -2.25
C ILE A 57 -6.13 17.15 -1.99
N ALA A 58 -5.09 17.95 -1.80
CA ALA A 58 -3.74 17.44 -1.53
C ALA A 58 -3.65 16.59 -0.25
N VAL A 59 -4.40 16.95 0.81
CA VAL A 59 -4.51 16.14 2.03
C VAL A 59 -5.21 14.81 1.75
N ASN A 60 -6.31 14.83 0.98
CA ASN A 60 -7.05 13.63 0.64
C ASN A 60 -6.21 12.66 -0.20
N GLU A 61 -5.52 13.16 -1.23
CA GLU A 61 -4.64 12.37 -2.09
C GLU A 61 -3.49 11.74 -1.29
N TYR A 62 -2.85 12.52 -0.41
CA TYR A 62 -1.80 12.00 0.47
C TYR A 62 -2.31 10.86 1.35
N ASN A 63 -3.49 11.01 1.97
CA ASN A 63 -4.07 9.99 2.83
C ASN A 63 -4.47 8.74 2.02
N ALA A 64 -5.01 8.92 0.81
CA ALA A 64 -5.38 7.82 -0.08
C ALA A 64 -4.15 7.00 -0.50
N VAL A 65 -3.05 7.66 -0.87
CA VAL A 65 -1.79 6.97 -1.24
C VAL A 65 -1.24 6.15 -0.07
N ILE A 66 -1.31 6.65 1.16
CA ILE A 66 -0.89 5.88 2.34
C ILE A 66 -1.76 4.62 2.49
N ASP A 67 -3.08 4.76 2.32
CA ASP A 67 -3.99 3.62 2.40
C ASP A 67 -3.71 2.60 1.30
N ASP A 68 -3.47 3.04 0.06
CA ASP A 68 -3.14 2.17 -1.06
C ASP A 68 -1.84 1.40 -0.82
N ILE A 69 -0.81 2.06 -0.29
CA ILE A 69 0.46 1.40 0.05
C ILE A 69 0.25 0.36 1.15
N LEU A 70 -0.47 0.71 2.23
CA LEU A 70 -0.76 -0.21 3.33
C LEU A 70 -1.58 -1.42 2.84
N ASN A 71 -2.52 -1.20 1.92
CA ASN A 71 -3.31 -2.26 1.32
C ASN A 71 -2.49 -3.15 0.38
N LEU A 72 -1.53 -2.57 -0.34
CA LEU A 72 -0.67 -3.32 -1.28
C LEU A 72 0.25 -4.29 -0.54
N ILE A 73 0.76 -3.90 0.62
CA ILE A 73 1.70 -4.70 1.41
C ILE A 73 1.02 -5.65 2.39
N ASP A 74 -0.29 -5.52 2.58
CA ASP A 74 -1.07 -6.42 3.42
C ASP A 74 -1.32 -7.75 2.71
N LEU A 75 -0.52 -8.77 3.07
CA LEU A 75 -0.64 -10.12 2.54
C LEU A 75 -1.84 -10.90 3.11
N THR A 76 -2.59 -10.33 4.06
CA THR A 76 -3.74 -10.98 4.70
C THR A 76 -5.09 -10.47 4.18
N LYS A 77 -5.07 -9.51 3.26
CA LYS A 77 -6.27 -8.92 2.69
C LYS A 77 -6.84 -9.81 1.59
N ASP A 78 -8.03 -10.36 1.82
CA ASP A 78 -8.81 -11.15 0.85
C ASP A 78 -9.41 -10.30 -0.28
#